data_AF-A0A4R2KAB1-F1
#
_entry.id   AF-A0A4R2KAB1-F1
#
_cell.length_a   1.000
_cell.length_b   1.000
_cell.length_c   1.000
_cell.angle_alpha   90.00
_cell.angle_beta   90.00
_cell.angle_gamma   90.00
#
_symmetry.space_group_name_H-M   'P 1'
#
loop_
_entity.id
_entity.type
_entity.pdbx_description
1 polymer ?
#
loop_
_entity_poly.entity_id
_entity_poly.type
_entity_poly.pdbx_seq_one_letter_code
_entity_poly.pdbx_strand_id
1 'polypeptide(L)' 'MPDQTDHAGMAALSICEALLLAMNDHKLLPEHEIMGVLRDAAATHENATGPDVETHRAVAVLINRIIAGGNSVRRP' A
#
# COMPACT_ATOMS: atom_id res chain seq x y z
N MET A 1 -7.12 14.76 -18.16
CA MET A 1 -7.71 13.41 -18.31
C MET A 1 -6.84 12.50 -17.48
N PRO A 2 -7.39 11.64 -16.60
CA PRO A 2 -6.55 10.69 -15.87
C PRO A 2 -5.93 9.73 -16.90
N ASP A 3 -4.64 9.47 -16.75
CA ASP A 3 -3.90 8.63 -17.69
C ASP A 3 -4.33 7.16 -17.51
N GLN A 4 -4.20 6.29 -18.52
CA GLN A 4 -4.52 4.85 -18.34
C GLN A 4 -3.70 4.23 -17.21
N THR A 5 -2.51 4.76 -16.96
CA THR A 5 -1.65 4.40 -15.83
C THR A 5 -2.33 4.67 -14.48
N ASP A 6 -3.15 5.72 -14.37
CA ASP A 6 -3.88 6.04 -13.14
C ASP A 6 -4.98 5.01 -12.85
N HIS A 7 -5.74 4.59 -13.87
CA HIS A 7 -6.80 3.59 -13.69
C HIS A 7 -6.24 2.20 -13.36
N ALA A 8 -5.17 1.78 -14.02
CA ALA A 8 -4.49 0.53 -13.72
C ALA A 8 -3.91 0.54 -12.30
N GLY A 9 -3.28 1.65 -11.88
CA GLY A 9 -2.77 1.83 -10.52
C GLY A 9 -3.87 1.78 -9.46
N MET A 10 -5.00 2.47 -9.70
CA MET A 10 -6.15 2.46 -8.79
C MET A 10 -6.79 1.06 -8.67
N ALA A 11 -6.86 0.31 -9.77
CA ALA A 11 -7.36 -1.06 -9.76
C ALA A 11 -6.44 -1.99 -8.97
N ALA A 12 -5.13 -1.93 -9.21
CA ALA A 12 -4.14 -2.72 -8.48
C ALA A 12 -4.18 -2.42 -6.97
N LEU A 13 -4.26 -1.13 -6.60
CA LEU A 13 -4.40 -0.70 -5.21
C LEU A 13 -5.66 -1.29 -4.56
N SER A 14 -6.81 -1.14 -5.21
CA SER A 14 -8.10 -1.64 -4.69
C SER A 14 -8.09 -3.16 -4.49
N ILE A 15 -7.43 -3.91 -5.40
CA ILE A 15 -7.26 -5.37 -5.27
C ILE A 15 -6.39 -5.70 -4.06
N CYS A 16 -5.25 -5.03 -3.89
CA CYS A 16 -4.36 -5.24 -2.75
C CYS A 16 -5.05 -4.90 -1.41
N GLU A 17 -5.81 -3.81 -1.35
CA GLU A 17 -6.59 -3.44 -0.16
C GLU A 17 -7.64 -4.51 0.19
N ALA A 18 -8.39 -4.99 -0.81
CA ALA A 18 -9.37 -6.07 -0.60
C ALA A 18 -8.72 -7.37 -0.11
N LEU A 19 -7.53 -7.70 -0.61
CA LEU A 19 -6.77 -8.87 -0.14
C LEU A 19 -6.31 -8.71 1.30
N LEU A 20 -5.73 -7.55 1.67
CA LEU A 20 -5.30 -7.30 3.05
C LEU A 20 -6.47 -7.34 4.04
N LEU A 21 -7.61 -6.75 3.65
CA LEU A 21 -8.84 -6.83 4.43
C LEU A 21 -9.32 -8.27 4.60
N ALA A 22 -9.36 -9.06 3.52
CA ALA A 22 -9.76 -10.46 3.60
C ALA A 22 -8.80 -11.28 4.48
N MET A 23 -7.49 -11.06 4.38
CA MET A 23 -6.50 -11.73 5.24
C MET A 23 -6.69 -11.38 6.72
N ASN A 24 -7.06 -10.12 7.02
CA ASN A 24 -7.39 -9.68 8.37
C ASN A 24 -8.69 -10.32 8.89
N ASP A 25 -9.76 -10.25 8.11
CA ASP A 25 -11.10 -10.75 8.47
C ASP A 25 -11.08 -12.26 8.71
N HIS A 26 -10.30 -13.00 7.91
CA HIS A 26 -10.10 -14.44 8.07
C HIS A 26 -9.04 -14.82 9.13
N LYS A 27 -8.48 -13.84 9.85
CA LYS A 27 -7.46 -14.02 10.89
C LYS A 27 -6.19 -14.73 10.40
N LEU A 28 -5.90 -14.61 9.10
CA LEU A 28 -4.66 -15.14 8.50
C LEU A 28 -3.48 -14.24 8.81
N LEU A 29 -3.72 -12.93 8.91
CA LEU A 29 -2.75 -11.94 9.36
C LEU A 29 -3.40 -10.94 10.32
N PRO A 30 -2.93 -10.83 11.57
CA PRO A 30 -3.39 -9.79 12.49
C PRO A 30 -2.98 -8.40 11.99
N GLU A 31 -3.70 -7.36 12.42
CA GLU A 31 -3.49 -5.97 11.97
C GLU A 31 -2.03 -5.52 12.11
N HIS A 32 -1.35 -5.87 13.20
CA HIS A 32 0.03 -5.42 13.42
C HIS A 32 1.01 -5.99 12.39
N GLU A 33 0.78 -7.20 11.88
CA GLU A 33 1.61 -7.79 10.83
C GLU A 33 1.31 -7.15 9.47
N ILE A 34 0.04 -6.88 9.15
CA ILE A 34 -0.34 -6.12 7.94
C ILE A 34 0.33 -4.74 7.95
N MET A 35 0.27 -4.05 9.09
CA MET A 35 0.93 -2.76 9.28
C MET A 35 2.45 -2.87 9.21
N GLY A 36 3.04 -3.98 9.66
CA GLY A 36 4.46 -4.27 9.50
C GLY A 36 4.84 -4.39 8.04
N VAL A 37 4.14 -5.22 7.26
CA VAL A 37 4.36 -5.40 5.82
C VAL A 37 4.27 -4.08 5.06
N LEU A 38 3.26 -3.26 5.35
CA LEU A 38 3.11 -1.95 4.69
C LEU A 38 4.25 -0.99 5.05
N ARG A 39 4.69 -0.96 6.31
CA ARG A 39 5.83 -0.12 6.73
C ARG A 39 7.14 -0.59 6.10
N ASP A 40 7.38 -1.89 6.04
CA ASP A 40 8.57 -2.46 5.41
C ASP A 40 8.59 -2.15 3.91
N ALA A 41 7.44 -2.25 3.24
CA ALA A 41 7.31 -1.84 1.85
C ALA A 41 7.60 -0.34 1.67
N ALA A 42 7.00 0.53 2.50
CA ALA A 42 7.27 1.96 2.46
C ALA A 42 8.77 2.27 2.67
N ALA A 43 9.39 1.69 3.68
CA ALA A 43 10.81 1.88 3.96
C ALA A 43 11.71 1.37 2.82
N THR A 44 11.36 0.24 2.20
CA THR A 44 12.09 -0.29 1.04
C THR A 44 12.06 0.69 -0.13
N HIS A 45 10.90 1.29 -0.38
CA HIS A 45 10.73 2.31 -1.41
C HIS A 45 11.40 3.65 -1.04
N GLU A 46 11.37 4.08 0.22
CA GLU A 46 12.04 5.32 0.68
C GLU A 46 13.56 5.23 0.56
N ASN A 47 14.12 4.05 0.81
CA ASN A 47 15.57 3.80 0.76
C ASN A 47 16.06 3.31 -0.60
N ALA A 48 15.19 3.20 -1.60
CA ALA A 48 15.58 2.79 -2.94
C ALA A 48 16.53 3.82 -3.56
N THR A 49 17.60 3.34 -4.20
CA THR A 49 18.57 4.17 -4.90
C THR A 49 18.65 3.76 -6.36
N GLY A 50 18.88 4.71 -7.28
CA GLY A 50 19.03 4.44 -8.70
C GLY A 50 18.17 5.35 -9.59
N PRO A 51 18.02 4.99 -10.88
CA PRO A 51 17.36 5.83 -11.87
C PRO A 51 15.85 6.06 -11.61
N ASP A 52 15.23 5.31 -10.71
CA ASP A 52 13.79 5.37 -10.41
C ASP A 52 13.45 5.90 -9.01
N VAL A 53 14.40 6.58 -8.35
CA VAL A 53 14.23 7.13 -6.99
C VAL A 53 12.93 7.92 -6.81
N GLU A 54 12.55 8.74 -7.80
CA GLU A 54 11.32 9.54 -7.72
C GLU A 54 10.06 8.67 -7.74
N THR A 55 10.04 7.64 -8.58
CA THR A 55 8.95 6.65 -8.64
C THR A 55 8.86 5.89 -7.32
N HIS A 56 9.99 5.40 -6.79
CA HIS A 56 10.01 4.73 -5.51
C HIS A 56 9.51 5.65 -4.38
N ARG A 57 9.93 6.92 -4.36
CA ARG A 57 9.46 7.90 -3.37
C ARG A 57 7.96 8.17 -3.50
N ALA A 58 7.42 8.27 -4.71
CA ALA A 58 5.98 8.41 -4.93
C ALA A 58 5.20 7.20 -4.40
N VAL A 59 5.70 5.97 -4.63
CA VAL A 59 5.11 4.73 -4.10
C VAL A 59 5.13 4.71 -2.57
N ALA A 60 6.24 5.10 -1.94
CA ALA A 60 6.31 5.20 -0.48
C ALA A 60 5.27 6.18 0.10
N VAL A 61 5.08 7.34 -0.55
CA VAL A 61 4.05 8.32 -0.15
C VAL A 61 2.65 7.72 -0.25
N LEU A 62 2.36 6.95 -1.31
CA LEU A 62 1.08 6.26 -1.47
C LEU A 62 0.86 5.22 -0.36
N ILE A 63 1.87 4.39 -0.05
CA ILE A 63 1.77 3.38 1.01
C ILE A 63 1.53 4.05 2.38
N ASN A 64 2.24 5.12 2.68
CA ASN A 64 2.05 5.89 3.91
C ASN A 64 0.63 6.50 4.00
N ARG A 65 0.03 6.91 2.88
CA ARG A 65 -1.37 7.36 2.84
C ARG A 65 -2.37 6.24 3.14
N ILE A 66 -2.13 5.03 2.62
CA ILE A 66 -2.96 3.84 2.92
C ILE A 66 -2.92 3.54 4.43
N ILE A 67 -1.72 3.54 5.01
CA ILE A 67 -1.49 3.35 6.45
C ILE A 67 -2.27 4.40 7.27
N ALA A 68 -2.21 5.67 6.87
CA ALA A 68 -2.87 6.77 7.57
C ALA A 68 -4.39 6.72 7.43
N GLY A 69 -4.90 6.33 6.26
CA GLY A 69 -6.34 6.22 5.99
C GLY A 69 -7.00 5.03 6.69
N GLY A 70 -6.25 4.00 7.09
CA GLY A 70 -6.81 2.80 7.71
C GLY A 70 -7.61 1.92 6.75
N ASN A 71 -7.50 2.17 5.43
CA ASN A 71 -8.23 1.42 4.40
C ASN A 71 -7.91 -0.07 4.38
N SER A 72 -6.73 -0.47 4.85
CA SER A 72 -6.26 -1.87 4.83
C SER A 72 -6.78 -2.73 5.98
N VAL A 73 -7.34 -2.12 7.02
CA VAL A 73 -7.80 -2.77 8.25
C VAL A 73 -9.01 -2.00 8.74
N ARG A 74 -10.20 -2.33 8.22
CA ARG A 74 -11.50 -1.68 8.54
C ARG A 74 -11.49 -0.95 9.90
N ARG A 75 -11.15 0.34 9.91
CA ARG A 75 -11.25 1.18 11.10
C ARG A 75 -12.63 1.84 11.08
N PRO A 76 -13.40 1.81 12.18
CA PRO A 76 -14.67 2.51 12.27
C PRO A 76 -14.51 4.03 12.19
#